data_AF-A0A7X8IFF2-F1
#
_entry.id   AF-A0A7X8IFF2-F1
#
_cell.length_a   1.000
_cell.length_b   1.000
_cell.length_c   1.000
_cell.angle_alpha   90.00
_cell.angle_beta   90.00
_cell.angle_gamma   90.00
#
_symmetry.space_group_name_H-M   'P 1'
#
loop_
_entity.id
_entity.type
_entity.pdbx_description
1 polymer ?
#
loop_
_entity_poly.entity_id
_entity_poly.type
_entity_poly.pdbx_seq_one_letter_code
_entity_poly.pdbx_strand_id
1 'polypeptide(L)' 'MTPDKYNILKIGDIWAYLLKYRGRPTPWQADFYDIDDIYLCSFESDEETLAALEDDDALYALVTEVMDFTLMLGKEFDI' A
#
# COMPACT_ATOMS: atom_id res chain seq x y z
N MET A 1 3.13 10.15 -14.48
CA MET A 1 1.91 9.59 -13.87
C MET A 1 1.69 10.31 -12.57
N THR A 2 0.45 10.68 -12.24
CA THR A 2 0.14 11.26 -10.93
C THR A 2 -0.28 10.13 -9.99
N PRO A 3 0.38 9.93 -8.85
CA PRO A 3 -0.01 8.91 -7.88
C PRO A 3 -1.41 9.18 -7.32
N ASP A 4 -2.17 8.13 -7.10
CA ASP A 4 -3.39 8.20 -6.28
C ASP A 4 -2.96 8.36 -4.81
N LYS A 5 -3.55 9.30 -4.08
CA LYS A 5 -3.23 9.58 -2.67
C LYS A 5 -4.33 9.06 -1.75
N TYR A 6 -3.95 8.27 -0.74
CA TYR A 6 -4.87 7.74 0.27
C TYR A 6 -4.38 8.04 1.69
N ASN A 7 -5.28 8.56 2.52
CA ASN A 7 -5.06 8.65 3.97
C ASN A 7 -5.71 7.44 4.64
N ILE A 8 -4.96 6.76 5.50
CA ILE A 8 -5.35 5.51 6.14
C ILE A 8 -5.46 5.68 7.66
N LEU A 9 -6.37 4.94 8.27
CA LEU A 9 -6.53 4.88 9.73
C LEU A 9 -5.86 3.63 10.32
N LYS A 10 -5.72 2.58 9.51
CA LYS A 10 -5.14 1.30 9.90
C LYS A 10 -4.50 0.61 8.70
N ILE A 11 -3.56 -0.30 8.95
CA ILE A 11 -2.83 -1.05 7.90
C ILE A 11 -3.79 -1.76 6.94
N GLY A 12 -4.88 -2.34 7.46
CA GLY A 12 -5.89 -3.02 6.64
C GLY A 12 -6.58 -2.13 5.58
N ASP A 13 -6.54 -0.81 5.75
CA ASP A 13 -7.07 0.11 4.74
C ASP A 13 -6.21 0.10 3.47
N ILE A 14 -4.89 -0.07 3.58
CA ILE A 14 -3.96 -0.18 2.45
C ILE A 14 -4.38 -1.35 1.55
N TRP A 15 -4.53 -2.54 2.15
CA TRP A 15 -5.00 -3.74 1.45
C TRP A 15 -6.32 -3.49 0.71
N ALA A 16 -7.31 -2.90 1.39
CA ALA A 16 -8.61 -2.59 0.79
C ALA A 16 -8.52 -1.59 -0.38
N TYR A 17 -7.62 -0.60 -0.30
CA TYR A 17 -7.37 0.33 -1.41
C TYR A 17 -6.67 -0.35 -2.59
N LEU A 18 -5.72 -1.24 -2.31
CA LEU A 18 -4.96 -1.96 -3.34
C LEU A 18 -5.85 -2.87 -4.20
N LEU A 19 -6.91 -3.45 -3.63
CA LEU A 19 -7.88 -4.26 -4.39
C LEU A 19 -8.53 -3.50 -5.57
N LYS A 20 -8.56 -2.16 -5.56
CA LYS A 20 -9.06 -1.34 -6.68
C LYS A 20 -8.16 -1.43 -7.93
N TYR A 21 -6.92 -1.87 -7.77
CA TYR A 21 -5.93 -1.97 -8.83
C TYR A 21 -5.82 -3.38 -9.42
N ARG A 22 -6.47 -4.38 -8.81
CA ARG A 22 -6.54 -5.75 -9.33
C ARG A 22 -7.08 -5.74 -10.76
N GLY A 23 -6.33 -6.34 -11.69
CA GLY A 23 -6.68 -6.41 -13.11
C GLY A 23 -6.62 -5.07 -13.87
N ARG A 24 -6.06 -4.00 -13.28
CA ARG A 24 -5.92 -2.70 -13.97
C ARG A 24 -4.80 -2.78 -15.02
N PRO A 25 -5.09 -2.52 -16.31
CA PRO A 25 -4.12 -2.72 -17.39
C PRO A 25 -3.15 -1.55 -17.60
N THR A 26 -3.40 -0.41 -16.95
CA THR A 26 -2.58 0.80 -17.09
C THR A 26 -1.63 0.94 -15.91
N PRO A 27 -0.40 1.45 -16.10
CA PRO A 27 0.48 1.77 -14.99
C PRO A 27 -0.20 2.66 -13.95
N TRP A 28 0.06 2.38 -12.67
CA TRP A 28 -0.53 3.08 -11.54
C TRP A 28 0.46 3.15 -10.39
N GLN A 29 0.27 4.13 -9.50
CA GLN A 29 0.96 4.25 -8.23
C GLN A 29 -0.05 4.74 -7.18
N ALA A 30 0.02 4.17 -5.99
CA ALA A 30 -0.81 4.49 -4.84
C ALA A 30 0.10 4.86 -3.67
N ASP A 31 0.02 6.11 -3.23
CA ASP A 31 0.77 6.64 -2.10
C ASP A 31 -0.14 6.69 -0.86
N PHE A 32 0.35 6.14 0.24
CA PHE A 32 -0.38 6.01 1.50
C PHE A 32 0.23 6.93 2.56
N TYR A 33 -0.66 7.59 3.30
CA TYR A 33 -0.33 8.58 4.32
C TYR A 33 -1.15 8.31 5.58
N ASP A 34 -0.66 8.72 6.73
CA ASP A 34 -1.44 8.70 7.97
C ASP A 34 -2.47 9.85 8.02
N ILE A 35 -3.15 9.97 9.17
CA ILE A 35 -4.15 11.02 9.42
C ILE A 35 -3.57 12.43 9.44
N ASP A 36 -2.28 12.57 9.70
CA ASP A 36 -1.55 13.83 9.79
C ASP A 36 -0.85 14.18 8.47
N ASP A 37 -1.24 13.52 7.37
CA ASP A 37 -0.64 13.65 6.03
C ASP A 37 0.86 13.29 5.99
N ILE A 38 1.35 12.49 6.92
CA ILE A 38 2.72 11.96 6.90
C ILE A 38 2.75 10.74 5.98
N TYR A 39 3.63 10.80 4.99
CA TYR A 39 3.84 9.70 4.04
C TYR A 39 4.23 8.40 4.76
N LEU A 40 3.69 7.26 4.35
CA LEU A 40 4.00 5.95 4.94
C LEU A 40 4.71 5.06 3.93
N CYS A 41 4.07 4.76 2.81
CA CYS A 41 4.59 3.88 1.77
C CYS A 41 3.89 4.14 0.44
N SER A 42 4.43 3.53 -0.61
CA SER A 42 3.87 3.56 -1.97
C SER A 42 3.86 2.16 -2.54
N PHE A 43 2.84 1.86 -3.31
CA PHE A 43 2.75 0.67 -4.16
C PHE A 43 2.60 1.12 -5.60
N GLU A 44 3.21 0.40 -6.53
CA GLU A 44 3.08 0.68 -7.95
C GLU A 44 2.79 -0.59 -8.74
N SER A 45 2.49 -0.45 -10.03
CA SER A 45 2.23 -1.57 -10.92
C SER A 45 3.52 -2.33 -11.31
N ASP A 46 4.40 -2.60 -10.35
CA ASP A 46 5.58 -3.45 -10.51
C ASP A 46 5.21 -4.94 -10.49
N GLU A 47 6.16 -5.80 -10.86
CA GLU A 47 5.92 -7.24 -11.00
C GLU A 47 5.50 -7.90 -9.68
N GLU A 48 6.10 -7.49 -8.56
CA GLU A 48 5.85 -8.06 -7.24
C GLU A 48 4.45 -7.70 -6.73
N THR A 49 4.10 -6.42 -6.80
CA THR A 49 2.81 -5.89 -6.39
C THR A 49 1.68 -6.45 -7.27
N LEU A 50 1.90 -6.54 -8.59
CA LEU A 50 0.91 -7.14 -9.50
C LEU A 50 0.73 -8.64 -9.23
N ALA A 51 1.81 -9.38 -8.92
CA ALA A 51 1.69 -10.79 -8.55
C ALA A 51 0.95 -10.97 -7.23
N ALA A 52 1.26 -10.16 -6.21
CA ALA A 52 0.58 -10.17 -4.93
C ALA A 52 -0.90 -9.80 -5.05
N LEU A 53 -1.26 -8.89 -5.97
CA LEU A 53 -2.65 -8.53 -6.22
C LEU A 53 -3.51 -9.69 -6.72
N GLU A 54 -2.96 -10.80 -7.22
CA GLU A 54 -3.76 -11.95 -7.67
C GLU A 54 -4.24 -12.85 -6.52
N ASP A 55 -3.69 -12.69 -5.31
CA ASP A 55 -4.03 -13.51 -4.14
C ASP A 55 -4.17 -12.65 -2.88
N ASP A 56 -5.30 -12.78 -2.16
CA ASP A 56 -5.61 -11.88 -1.04
C ASP A 56 -4.64 -12.06 0.15
N ASP A 57 -4.16 -13.29 0.40
CA ASP A 57 -3.23 -13.60 1.48
C ASP A 57 -1.82 -13.09 1.12
N ALA A 58 -1.39 -13.26 -0.14
CA ALA A 58 -0.13 -12.71 -0.65
C ALA A 58 -0.12 -11.17 -0.58
N LEU A 59 -1.22 -10.53 -0.97
CA LEU A 59 -1.35 -9.07 -0.87
C LEU A 59 -1.27 -8.60 0.58
N TYR A 60 -1.95 -9.30 1.50
CA TYR A 60 -1.92 -8.95 2.91
C TYR A 60 -0.51 -9.11 3.50
N ALA A 61 0.21 -10.17 3.13
CA ALA A 61 1.59 -10.40 3.54
C ALA A 61 2.53 -9.28 3.04
N LEU A 62 2.43 -8.91 1.75
CA LEU A 62 3.23 -7.82 1.17
C LEU A 62 2.95 -6.48 1.87
N VAL A 63 1.68 -6.15 2.09
CA VAL A 63 1.30 -4.92 2.82
C VAL A 63 1.91 -4.90 4.22
N THR A 64 1.88 -6.03 4.92
CA THR A 64 2.44 -6.15 6.27
C THR A 64 3.96 -5.96 6.25
N GLU A 65 4.66 -6.60 5.30
CA GLU A 65 6.12 -6.48 5.15
C GLU A 65 6.57 -5.04 4.87
N VAL A 66 5.90 -4.37 3.93
CA VAL A 66 6.19 -2.97 3.58
C VAL A 66 5.94 -2.06 4.79
N MET A 67 4.86 -2.29 5.53
CA MET A 67 4.57 -1.51 6.73
C MET A 67 5.57 -1.77 7.86
N ASP A 68 5.95 -3.01 8.10
CA ASP A 68 6.97 -3.36 9.08
C ASP A 68 8.31 -2.66 8.77
N PHE A 69 8.70 -2.61 7.50
CA PHE A 69 9.87 -1.86 7.05
C PHE A 69 9.73 -0.35 7.30
N THR A 70 8.58 0.24 6.95
CA THR A 70 8.28 1.66 7.20
C THR A 70 8.35 2.01 8.69
N LEU A 71 7.79 1.17 9.56
CA LEU A 71 7.83 1.35 11.01
C LEU A 71 9.24 1.18 11.56
N MET A 72 10.02 0.22 11.04
CA MET A 72 11.43 0.03 11.42
C MET A 72 12.31 1.24 11.08
N LEU A 73 11.96 1.99 10.03
CA LEU A 73 12.62 3.25 9.67
C LEU A 73 12.24 4.45 10.58
N GLY A 74 11.47 4.21 11.65
CA GLY A 74 11.16 5.20 12.67
C GLY A 74 9.91 6.04 12.37
N LYS A 75 9.02 5.55 11.49
CA LYS A 75 7.69 6.15 11.36
C LYS A 75 6.81 5.60 12.47
N GLU A 76 6.19 6.49 13.24
CA GLU A 76 5.21 6.11 14.26
C GLU A 76 3.84 6.01 13.58
N PHE A 77 3.18 4.87 13.72
CA PHE A 77 1.81 4.67 13.28
C PHE A 77 1.07 3.95 14.41
N ASP A 78 -0.04 4.52 14.88
CA ASP A 78 -0.87 3.86 15.89
C ASP A 78 -1.50 2.60 15.26
N ILE A 79 -1.14 1.43 15.80
CA ILE A 79 -1.61 0.10 15.37
C ILE A 79 -2.93 -0.24 16.04
#